data_AF-A0A401SYN6-F1
#
_entry.id   AF-A0A401SYN6-F1
#
_cell.length_a   1.000
_cell.length_b   1.000
_cell.length_c   1.000
_cell.angle_alpha   90.00
_cell.angle_beta   90.00
_cell.angle_gamma   90.00
#
_symmetry.space_group_name_H-M   'P 1'
#
loop_
_entity.id
_entity.type
_entity.pdbx_description
1 polymer ?
#
loop_
_entity_poly.entity_id
_entity_poly.type
_entity_poly.pdbx_seq_one_letter_code
_entity_poly.pdbx_strand_id
1 'polypeptide(L)'
;MVLCYECSQPAGKWAAETDLFFFSVSLFPPQIPDEFDNDPPIVQQLRRTYRYFKDYRQMIIEPTSQKLLPDPLKEPYYQPPYTVVLELTDVLLHPEWSLVTGWRFKKRPGIDYLFQQLAPLYEIVIFTTETGMTAYPLIDSVDPHGFIMYRLFRDATRYMEGHHVKVVLPF
;
A
#
# COMPACT_ATOMS: atom_id res chain seq x y z
N MET A 1 17.98 -0.68 10.53
CA MET A 1 16.54 -0.97 10.56
C MET A 1 16.26 -1.98 9.46
N VAL A 2 16.39 -3.27 9.77
CA VAL A 2 16.11 -4.37 8.83
C VAL A 2 14.73 -4.87 9.20
N LEU A 3 13.77 -4.70 8.31
CA LEU A 3 12.45 -5.29 8.45
C LEU A 3 12.58 -6.78 8.14
N CYS A 4 12.58 -7.62 9.16
CA CYS A 4 12.27 -9.04 9.03
C CYS A 4 10.84 -9.13 8.52
N TYR A 5 10.67 -9.66 7.31
CA TYR A 5 9.37 -10.14 6.86
C TYR A 5 9.08 -11.44 7.63
N GLU A 6 7.94 -11.49 8.32
CA GLU A 6 7.41 -12.72 8.88
C GLU A 6 7.19 -13.72 7.75
N CYS A 7 8.02 -14.76 7.75
CA CYS A 7 7.80 -15.96 6.97
C CYS A 7 6.62 -16.70 7.61
N SER A 8 5.44 -16.58 6.98
CA SER A 8 4.26 -17.38 7.31
C SER A 8 4.59 -18.86 7.15
N GLN A 9 4.89 -19.54 8.27
CA GLN A 9 5.04 -21.00 8.31
C GLN A 9 3.70 -21.63 8.71
N PRO A 10 3.19 -22.64 7.98
CA PRO A 10 2.07 -23.44 8.46
C PRO A 10 2.52 -24.39 9.57
N ALA A 11 1.62 -24.57 10.53
CA ALA A 11 1.80 -25.29 11.78
C ALA A 11 2.35 -26.72 11.62
N GLY A 12 3.36 -27.07 12.44
CA GLY A 12 3.91 -28.41 12.51
C GLY A 12 4.83 -28.65 13.72
N LYS A 13 4.23 -28.85 14.89
CA LYS A 13 4.73 -29.62 16.06
C LYS A 13 6.14 -29.27 16.60
N TRP A 14 6.17 -28.49 17.69
CA TRP A 14 7.35 -28.36 18.55
C TRP A 14 7.32 -29.45 19.63
N ALA A 15 8.21 -30.44 19.52
CA ALA A 15 8.58 -31.27 20.66
C ALA A 15 9.70 -30.54 21.41
N ALA A 16 9.44 -30.22 22.67
CA ALA A 16 10.42 -29.67 23.59
C ALA A 16 11.42 -30.76 23.97
N GLU A 17 12.71 -30.53 23.72
CA GLU A 17 13.77 -31.20 24.48
C GLU A 17 14.98 -30.28 24.56
N THR A 18 15.33 -29.96 25.79
CA THR A 18 16.49 -29.18 26.22
C THR A 18 17.75 -29.99 25.94
N ASP A 19 18.73 -29.43 25.23
CA ASP A 19 20.14 -29.73 25.50
C ASP A 19 21.11 -28.70 24.91
N LEU A 20 22.10 -28.36 25.73
CA LEU A 20 23.23 -27.49 25.45
C LEU A 20 24.10 -28.08 24.34
N PHE A 21 24.09 -27.51 23.13
CA PHE A 21 25.09 -27.86 22.11
C PHE A 21 25.51 -26.65 21.28
N PHE A 22 26.82 -26.37 21.33
CA PHE A 22 27.67 -25.70 20.35
C PHE A 22 26.97 -24.83 19.28
N PHE A 23 27.19 -23.51 19.36
CA PHE A 23 27.02 -22.59 18.24
C PHE A 23 28.11 -22.90 17.19
N SER A 24 27.96 -24.00 16.44
CA SER A 24 28.60 -24.13 15.14
C SER A 24 27.88 -23.15 14.23
N VAL A 25 28.51 -22.01 13.95
CA VAL A 25 28.13 -21.20 12.79
C VAL A 25 28.42 -22.09 11.59
N SER A 26 27.39 -22.76 11.07
CA SER A 26 27.48 -23.42 9.78
C SER A 26 27.85 -22.34 8.76
N LEU A 27 29.09 -22.43 8.25
CA LEU A 27 29.66 -21.52 7.26
C LEU A 27 28.89 -21.54 5.93
N PHE A 28 27.93 -22.45 5.80
CA PHE A 28 27.00 -22.55 4.69
C PHE A 28 25.61 -22.15 5.18
N PRO A 29 24.94 -21.18 4.52
CA PRO A 29 23.51 -20.97 4.76
C PRO A 29 22.78 -22.30 4.52
N PRO A 30 21.72 -22.62 5.30
CA PRO A 30 20.89 -23.77 4.98
C PRO A 30 20.42 -23.62 3.54
N GLN A 31 20.67 -24.63 2.71
CA GLN A 31 20.16 -24.64 1.34
C GLN A 31 18.64 -24.59 1.45
N ILE A 32 18.05 -23.48 1.03
CA ILE A 32 16.60 -23.31 0.99
C ILE A 32 16.14 -24.24 -0.14
N PRO A 33 15.43 -25.34 0.15
CA PRO A 33 15.04 -26.29 -0.88
C PRO A 33 14.11 -25.56 -1.86
N ASP A 34 14.50 -25.51 -3.14
CA ASP A 34 13.71 -24.90 -4.19
C ASP A 34 12.89 -25.97 -4.92
N GLU A 35 11.66 -25.63 -5.30
CA GLU A 35 10.72 -26.55 -5.95
C GLU A 35 11.29 -27.14 -7.27
N PHE A 36 12.24 -26.43 -7.88
CA PHE A 36 12.85 -26.76 -9.15
C PHE A 36 14.17 -27.55 -9.05
N ASP A 37 14.65 -27.92 -7.86
CA ASP A 37 15.96 -28.57 -7.68
C ASP A 37 16.05 -29.99 -8.27
N ASN A 38 14.91 -30.64 -8.58
CA ASN A 38 14.85 -31.97 -9.16
C ASN A 38 14.97 -32.02 -10.70
N ASP A 39 14.95 -30.86 -11.38
CA ASP A 39 15.04 -30.78 -12.85
C ASP A 39 16.49 -30.73 -13.35
N PRO A 40 16.78 -31.02 -14.63
CA PRO A 40 18.10 -30.80 -15.20
C PRO A 40 18.52 -29.32 -15.15
N PRO A 41 19.81 -28.99 -14.93
CA PRO A 41 20.30 -27.66 -14.53
C PRO A 41 19.91 -26.51 -15.46
N ILE A 42 19.75 -26.77 -16.76
CA ILE A 42 19.30 -25.77 -17.74
C ILE A 42 17.80 -25.48 -17.58
N VAL A 43 17.00 -26.52 -17.31
CA VAL A 43 15.54 -26.39 -17.09
C VAL A 43 15.27 -25.69 -15.76
N GLN A 44 16.10 -25.94 -14.73
CA GLN A 44 16.02 -25.24 -13.45
C GLN A 44 16.09 -23.72 -13.64
N GLN A 45 17.10 -23.25 -14.38
CA GLN A 45 17.35 -21.81 -14.55
C GLN A 45 16.26 -21.13 -15.38
N LEU A 46 15.72 -21.83 -16.39
CA LEU A 46 14.60 -21.35 -17.20
C LEU A 46 13.29 -21.30 -16.42
N ARG A 47 12.97 -22.32 -15.61
CA ARG A 47 11.78 -22.32 -14.76
C ARG A 47 11.85 -21.23 -13.70
N ARG A 48 13.02 -21.03 -13.08
CA ARG A 48 13.27 -19.92 -12.15
C ARG A 48 13.03 -18.58 -12.80
N THR A 49 13.66 -18.32 -13.96
CA THR A 49 13.46 -17.06 -14.68
C THR A 49 11.99 -16.85 -15.07
N TYR A 50 11.31 -17.88 -15.59
CA TYR A 50 9.88 -17.80 -15.91
C TYR A 50 9.01 -17.49 -14.68
N ARG A 51 9.29 -18.13 -13.53
CA ARG A 51 8.63 -17.82 -12.26
C ARG A 51 8.88 -16.38 -11.85
N TYR A 52 10.14 -15.92 -11.85
CA TYR A 52 10.47 -14.52 -11.54
C TYR A 52 9.71 -13.54 -12.44
N PHE A 53 9.60 -13.83 -13.74
CA PHE A 53 8.81 -13.00 -14.65
C PHE A 53 7.31 -13.01 -14.32
N LYS A 54 6.75 -14.18 -13.99
CA LYS A 54 5.34 -14.31 -13.59
C LYS A 54 5.06 -13.58 -12.28
N ASP A 55 5.91 -13.76 -11.28
CA ASP A 55 5.80 -13.14 -9.97
C ASP A 55 5.99 -11.62 -10.07
N TYR A 56 6.96 -11.15 -10.87
CA TYR A 56 7.17 -9.73 -11.15
C TYR A 56 5.96 -9.08 -11.82
N ARG A 57 5.34 -9.78 -12.78
CA ARG A 57 4.11 -9.32 -13.40
C ARG A 57 2.97 -9.21 -12.37
N GLN A 58 2.85 -10.17 -11.44
CA GLN A 58 1.84 -10.10 -10.38
C GLN A 58 2.10 -8.95 -9.40
N MET A 59 3.36 -8.71 -9.01
CA MET A 59 3.73 -7.59 -8.14
C MET A 59 3.43 -6.22 -8.75
N ILE A 60 3.43 -6.08 -10.08
CA ILE A 60 3.06 -4.83 -10.75
C ILE A 60 1.54 -4.64 -10.83
N ILE A 61 0.79 -5.73 -10.99
CA ILE A 61 -0.65 -5.71 -11.24
C ILE A 61 -1.46 -5.68 -9.93
N GLU A 62 -1.05 -6.49 -8.95
CA GLU A 62 -1.71 -6.58 -7.65
C GLU A 62 -1.37 -5.33 -6.83
N PRO A 63 -2.37 -4.65 -6.26
CA PRO A 63 -2.12 -3.52 -5.38
C PRO A 63 -1.32 -4.01 -4.16
N THR A 64 -0.45 -3.16 -3.64
CA THR A 64 0.50 -3.50 -2.56
C THR A 64 -0.19 -4.00 -1.28
N SER A 65 -1.48 -3.71 -1.09
CA SER A 65 -2.27 -4.17 0.05
C SER A 65 -3.60 -4.81 -0.37
N GLN A 66 -3.94 -5.92 0.28
CA GLN A 66 -5.25 -6.57 0.15
C GLN A 66 -6.37 -5.74 0.78
N LYS A 67 -6.06 -4.95 1.81
CA LYS A 67 -7.02 -4.08 2.50
C LYS A 67 -6.51 -2.65 2.47
N LEU A 68 -7.32 -1.73 1.93
CA LEU A 68 -6.90 -0.33 1.74
C LEU A 68 -6.91 0.47 3.05
N LEU A 69 -7.84 0.15 3.94
CA LEU A 69 -8.03 0.81 5.22
C LEU A 69 -7.97 -0.25 6.34
N PRO A 70 -7.48 0.09 7.54
CA PRO A 70 -7.57 -0.81 8.68
C PRO A 70 -9.04 -1.08 9.06
N ASP A 71 -9.27 -2.19 9.76
CA ASP A 71 -10.60 -2.49 10.32
C ASP A 71 -11.08 -1.37 11.27
N PRO A 72 -12.40 -1.10 11.32
CA PRO A 72 -12.94 -0.12 12.24
C PRO A 72 -12.65 -0.53 13.69
N LEU A 73 -12.38 0.47 14.53
CA LEU A 73 -12.13 0.24 15.94
C LEU A 73 -13.41 -0.23 16.64
N LYS A 74 -13.26 -1.20 17.55
CA LYS A 74 -14.34 -1.61 18.46
C LYS A 74 -14.42 -0.60 19.62
N GLU A 75 -15.62 -0.46 20.20
CA GLU A 75 -15.84 0.30 21.44
C GLU A 75 -14.77 -0.11 22.49
N PRO A 76 -14.05 0.83 23.14
CA PRO A 76 -14.48 2.13 23.67
C PRO A 76 -14.16 3.37 22.82
N TYR A 77 -13.53 3.20 21.65
CA TYR A 77 -13.19 4.32 20.77
C TYR A 77 -14.35 4.63 19.81
N TYR A 78 -14.70 5.90 19.69
CA TYR A 78 -15.77 6.34 18.78
C TYR A 78 -15.19 6.66 17.40
N GLN A 79 -15.60 5.92 16.39
CA GLN A 79 -15.29 6.18 14.98
C GLN A 79 -16.56 6.67 14.27
N PRO A 80 -16.46 7.66 13.36
CA PRO A 80 -17.60 8.08 12.55
C PRO A 80 -18.15 6.89 11.74
N PRO A 81 -19.48 6.73 11.66
CA PRO A 81 -20.09 5.55 11.03
C PRO A 81 -19.94 5.52 9.50
N TYR A 82 -19.65 6.66 8.87
CA TYR A 82 -19.58 6.80 7.43
C TYR A 82 -18.23 7.34 6.98
N THR A 83 -17.70 6.77 5.91
CA THR A 83 -16.47 7.18 5.25
C THR A 83 -16.80 7.97 3.98
N VAL A 84 -16.14 9.11 3.78
CA VAL A 84 -16.26 9.92 2.56
C VAL A 84 -14.95 9.85 1.81
N VAL A 85 -15.00 9.23 0.64
CA VAL A 85 -13.86 9.11 -0.26
C VAL A 85 -13.90 10.26 -1.27
N LEU A 86 -12.86 11.10 -1.24
CA LEU A 86 -12.72 12.27 -2.10
C LEU A 86 -11.52 12.13 -3.02
N GLU A 87 -11.64 12.63 -4.23
CA GLU A 87 -10.48 12.80 -5.11
C GLU A 87 -9.69 14.07 -4.74
N LEU A 88 -8.38 14.06 -4.98
CA LEU A 88 -7.53 15.23 -4.80
C LEU A 88 -7.69 16.22 -5.97
N THR A 89 -7.48 15.74 -7.20
CA THR A 89 -7.57 16.53 -8.43
C THR A 89 -9.03 16.81 -8.80
N ASP A 90 -9.30 18.00 -9.31
CA ASP A 90 -10.60 18.53 -9.78
C ASP A 90 -11.73 18.64 -8.74
N VAL A 91 -11.65 17.89 -7.63
CA VAL A 91 -12.50 18.05 -6.46
C VAL A 91 -11.87 19.06 -5.49
N LEU A 92 -10.66 18.80 -4.98
CA LEU A 92 -10.02 19.68 -3.99
C LEU A 92 -9.10 20.72 -4.66
N LEU A 93 -8.24 20.25 -5.55
CA LEU A 93 -7.24 21.06 -6.23
C LEU A 93 -7.45 20.97 -7.73
N HIS A 94 -7.36 22.10 -8.42
CA HIS A 94 -7.35 22.11 -9.88
C HIS A 94 -5.94 22.39 -10.39
N PRO A 95 -5.33 21.46 -11.15
CA PRO A 95 -4.04 21.71 -11.78
C PRO A 95 -4.21 22.71 -12.93
N GLU A 96 -3.42 23.77 -12.91
CA GLU A 96 -3.32 24.75 -13.98
C GLU A 96 -1.88 24.77 -14.51
N TRP A 97 -1.75 24.77 -15.83
CA TRP A 97 -0.45 24.94 -16.47
C TRP A 97 -0.37 26.29 -17.17
N SER A 98 0.75 26.98 -16.98
CA SER A 98 1.04 28.26 -17.63
C SER A 98 2.49 28.31 -18.11
N LEU A 99 2.73 28.89 -19.28
CA LEU A 99 4.07 29.03 -19.87
C LEU A 99 5.08 29.74 -18.96
N VAL A 100 4.61 30.72 -18.18
CA VAL A 100 5.48 31.54 -17.33
C VAL A 100 5.84 30.83 -16.02
N THR A 101 4.95 29.97 -15.54
CA THR A 101 4.99 29.50 -14.15
C THR A 101 4.96 27.98 -13.99
N GLY A 102 4.75 27.25 -15.08
CA GLY A 102 4.65 25.80 -15.10
C GLY A 102 3.34 25.30 -14.48
N TRP A 103 3.44 24.12 -13.86
CA TRP A 103 2.35 23.50 -13.13
C TRP A 103 2.10 24.21 -11.80
N ARG A 104 0.86 24.63 -11.57
CA ARG A 104 0.40 25.19 -10.30
C ARG A 104 -0.91 24.53 -9.90
N PHE A 105 -1.10 24.33 -8.61
CA PHE A 105 -2.35 23.80 -8.08
C PHE A 105 -3.15 24.95 -7.47
N LYS A 106 -4.38 25.14 -7.94
CA LYS A 106 -5.33 26.11 -7.39
C LYS A 106 -6.23 25.41 -6.36
N LYS A 107 -6.33 25.96 -5.16
CA LYS A 107 -7.24 25.49 -4.11
C LYS A 107 -8.68 25.88 -4.43
N ARG A 108 -9.64 24.95 -4.36
CA ARG A 108 -11.06 25.28 -4.50
C ARG A 108 -11.53 26.12 -3.29
N PRO A 109 -12.28 27.21 -3.51
CA PRO A 109 -12.79 28.03 -2.42
C PRO A 109 -13.80 27.24 -1.56
N GLY A 110 -13.76 27.45 -0.25
CA GLY A 110 -14.70 26.83 0.70
C GLY A 110 -14.36 25.41 1.16
N ILE A 111 -13.24 24.83 0.71
CA ILE A 111 -12.77 23.51 1.19
C ILE A 111 -12.60 23.47 2.71
N ASP A 112 -12.01 24.52 3.27
CA ASP A 112 -11.69 24.55 4.70
C ASP A 112 -12.96 24.45 5.56
N TYR A 113 -14.02 25.14 5.13
CA TYR A 113 -15.33 25.07 5.76
C TYR A 113 -15.97 23.69 5.59
N LEU A 114 -15.86 23.09 4.39
CA LEU A 114 -16.37 21.75 4.13
C LEU A 114 -15.71 20.71 5.04
N PHE A 115 -14.39 20.74 5.20
CA PHE A 115 -13.70 19.84 6.12
C PHE A 115 -14.08 20.08 7.57
N GLN A 116 -14.23 21.33 8.01
CA GLN A 116 -14.65 21.65 9.36
C GLN A 116 -16.06 21.10 9.69
N GLN A 117 -16.97 21.09 8.73
CA GLN A 117 -18.32 20.52 8.91
C GLN A 117 -18.34 18.99 8.80
N LEU A 118 -17.49 18.40 7.95
CA LEU A 118 -17.45 16.95 7.75
C LEU A 118 -16.65 16.21 8.81
N ALA A 119 -15.58 16.80 9.34
CA ALA A 119 -14.67 16.17 10.30
C ALA A 119 -15.35 15.46 11.50
N PRO A 120 -16.41 16.00 12.14
CA PRO A 120 -17.07 15.29 13.25
C PRO A 120 -18.03 14.19 12.81
N LEU A 121 -18.51 14.22 11.56
CA LEU A 121 -19.59 13.34 11.08
C LEU A 121 -19.08 12.18 10.23
N TYR A 122 -17.96 12.40 9.52
CA TYR A 122 -17.43 11.50 8.52
C TYR A 122 -15.93 11.32 8.67
N GLU A 123 -15.48 10.12 8.36
CA GLU A 123 -14.07 9.85 8.15
C GLU A 123 -13.68 10.26 6.73
N ILE A 124 -12.76 11.23 6.61
CA ILE A 124 -12.34 11.77 5.31
C ILE A 124 -11.15 10.98 4.79
N VAL A 125 -11.30 10.37 3.62
CA VAL A 125 -10.26 9.60 2.92
C VAL A 125 -10.00 10.25 1.56
N ILE A 126 -8.74 10.59 1.28
CA ILE A 126 -8.34 11.02 -0.06
C ILE A 126 -7.93 9.79 -0.87
N PHE A 127 -8.53 9.62 -2.03
CA PHE A 127 -8.15 8.58 -2.99
C PHE A 127 -7.82 9.19 -4.37
N THR A 128 -6.52 9.25 -4.67
CA THR A 128 -5.98 9.83 -5.90
C THR A 128 -5.22 8.81 -6.74
N THR A 129 -5.24 8.97 -8.06
CA THR A 129 -4.36 8.25 -9.00
C THR A 129 -2.96 8.87 -9.09
N GLU A 130 -2.77 10.04 -8.48
CA GLU A 130 -1.46 10.70 -8.41
C GLU A 130 -0.47 9.89 -7.57
N THR A 131 0.82 10.07 -7.88
CA THR A 131 1.89 9.45 -7.11
C THR A 131 2.02 10.13 -5.74
N GLY A 132 2.34 9.37 -4.69
CA GLY A 132 2.53 9.93 -3.34
C GLY A 132 3.53 11.09 -3.31
N MET A 133 4.63 10.99 -4.05
CA MET A 133 5.69 12.02 -4.06
C MET A 133 5.18 13.44 -4.40
N THR A 134 4.22 13.56 -5.32
CA THR A 134 3.64 14.84 -5.71
C THR A 134 2.45 15.21 -4.84
N ALA A 135 1.63 14.23 -4.47
CA ALA A 135 0.38 14.47 -3.75
C ALA A 135 0.56 14.77 -2.26
N TYR A 136 1.56 14.20 -1.59
CA TYR A 136 1.83 14.45 -0.16
C TYR A 136 1.93 15.94 0.21
N PRO A 137 2.87 16.71 -0.39
CA PRO A 137 3.01 18.13 -0.04
C PRO A 137 1.77 18.96 -0.42
N LEU A 138 1.02 18.54 -1.43
CA LEU A 138 -0.22 19.21 -1.82
C LEU A 138 -1.32 19.03 -0.77
N ILE A 139 -1.50 17.80 -0.27
CA ILE A 139 -2.47 17.49 0.77
C ILE A 139 -2.14 18.27 2.05
N ASP A 140 -0.87 18.27 2.48
CA ASP A 140 -0.44 18.99 3.68
C ASP A 140 -0.64 20.52 3.55
N SER A 141 -0.53 21.06 2.33
CA SER A 141 -0.80 22.49 2.08
C SER A 141 -2.30 22.84 2.11
N VAL A 142 -3.18 21.89 1.76
CA VAL A 142 -4.63 22.10 1.73
C VAL A 142 -5.23 21.95 3.12
N ASP A 143 -4.73 20.98 3.90
CA ASP A 143 -5.24 20.61 5.22
C ASP A 143 -4.15 20.75 6.30
N PRO A 144 -3.86 21.99 6.76
CA PRO A 144 -2.89 22.22 7.83
C PRO A 144 -3.39 21.75 9.20
N HIS A 145 -4.68 21.48 9.36
CA HIS A 145 -5.28 21.05 10.64
C HIS A 145 -5.33 19.53 10.79
N GLY A 146 -5.18 18.77 9.70
CA GLY A 146 -5.16 17.31 9.72
C GLY A 146 -6.55 16.69 9.90
N PHE A 147 -7.56 17.20 9.20
CA PHE A 147 -8.89 16.57 9.13
C PHE A 147 -8.91 15.27 8.33
N ILE A 148 -7.99 15.10 7.38
CA ILE A 148 -7.91 13.91 6.52
C ILE A 148 -7.23 12.76 7.29
N MET A 149 -7.93 11.63 7.42
CA MET A 149 -7.46 10.48 8.19
C MET A 149 -6.57 9.56 7.36
N TYR A 150 -6.98 9.23 6.14
CA TYR A 150 -6.25 8.31 5.27
C TYR A 150 -5.99 8.92 3.89
N ARG A 151 -4.81 8.59 3.34
CA ARG A 151 -4.31 9.11 2.07
C ARG A 151 -3.92 7.93 1.20
N LEU A 152 -4.74 7.65 0.19
CA LEU A 152 -4.54 6.57 -0.77
C LEU A 152 -4.07 7.17 -2.10
N PHE A 153 -2.95 6.65 -2.59
CA PHE A 153 -2.31 7.10 -3.82
C PHE A 153 -2.42 6.03 -4.92
N ARG A 154 -1.69 6.23 -6.01
CA ARG A 154 -1.60 5.28 -7.13
C ARG A 154 -1.29 3.83 -6.71
N ASP A 155 -0.50 3.63 -5.66
CA ASP A 155 -0.09 2.29 -5.18
C ASP A 155 -1.28 1.47 -4.64
N ALA A 156 -2.37 2.14 -4.26
CA ALA A 156 -3.62 1.52 -3.82
C ALA A 156 -4.57 1.16 -4.97
N THR A 157 -4.26 1.58 -6.20
CA THR A 157 -5.11 1.31 -7.37
C THR A 157 -4.76 -0.02 -8.03
N ARG A 158 -5.75 -0.69 -8.64
CA ARG A 158 -5.50 -1.88 -9.46
C ARG A 158 -5.19 -1.45 -10.90
N TYR A 159 -4.12 -1.99 -11.47
CA TYR A 159 -3.80 -1.79 -12.88
C TYR A 159 -4.48 -2.85 -13.73
N MET A 160 -5.53 -2.46 -14.46
CA MET A 160 -6.27 -3.37 -15.35
C MET A 160 -6.31 -2.76 -16.75
N GLU A 161 -5.90 -3.55 -17.75
CA GLU A 161 -6.07 -3.21 -19.18
C GLU A 161 -5.48 -1.86 -19.59
N GLY A 162 -4.40 -1.42 -18.94
CA GLY A 162 -3.76 -0.14 -19.25
C GLY A 162 -4.24 1.03 -18.39
N HIS A 163 -5.29 0.85 -17.60
CA HIS A 163 -5.92 1.88 -16.77
C HIS A 163 -5.82 1.58 -15.28
N HIS A 164 -5.67 2.64 -14.48
CA HIS A 164 -5.72 2.56 -13.02
C HIS A 164 -7.18 2.63 -12.57
N VAL A 165 -7.68 1.53 -12.02
CA VAL A 165 -9.04 1.44 -11.49
C VAL A 165 -9.00 1.61 -9.98
N LYS A 166 -9.80 2.57 -9.49
CA LYS A 166 -10.07 2.77 -8.06
C LYS A 166 -11.09 1.72 -7.62
N VAL A 167 -10.62 0.59 -7.09
CA VAL A 167 -11.50 -0.45 -6.55
C VAL A 167 -11.77 -0.11 -5.08
N VAL A 168 -13.02 0.20 -4.77
CA VAL A 168 -13.47 0.25 -3.37
C VAL A 168 -13.68 -1.20 -2.96
N LEU A 169 -12.66 -1.80 -2.34
CA LEU A 169 -12.81 -3.11 -1.74
C LEU A 169 -13.82 -3.01 -0.59
N PRO A 170 -14.69 -4.02 -0.41
CA PRO A 170 -15.59 -4.05 0.72
C PRO A 170 -14.77 -3.99 2.02
N PHE A 171 -15.21 -3.10 2.91
CA PHE A 171 -14.65 -2.88 4.24
C PHE A 171 -14.57 -4.17 5.06
#